data_AF-A0A8I5T9Z7-F1
#
_entry.id   AF-A0A8I5T9Z7-F1
#
_cell.length_a   1.000
_cell.length_b   1.000
_cell.length_c   1.000
_cell.angle_alpha   90.00
_cell.angle_beta   90.00
_cell.angle_gamma   90.00
#
_symmetry.space_group_name_H-M   'P 1'
#
loop_
_entity.id
_entity.type
_entity.pdbx_description
1 polymer ?
#
loop_
_entity_poly.entity_id
_entity_poly.type
_entity_poly.pdbx_seq_one_letter_code
_entity_poly.pdbx_strand_id
1 'polypeptide(L)'
;MKGRKAHQTCAFHSRSSVLTSLVIMNDPVSNFLSVKGCFELQESQLTWEMPLENLLGYLKHLNLSFVLLFRISLEPLGALLEKVAATLENLILEDCHIHYFQLNAILPGLSRCSQLTTFYFGRNCMSMDALKDLLRHTSGLSKLSLETYPAPEESLNSLVGVDWEVFTPLRAELMCTLREVRQPKRIFIGPTPCPSCGSSPSEELELHLCC
;
A
#
# COMPACT_ATOMS: atom_id res chain seq x y z
N MET A 1 -29.64 30.93 19.06
CA MET A 1 -28.79 30.27 18.03
C MET A 1 -27.34 30.25 18.47
N LYS A 2 -26.81 29.07 18.81
CA LYS A 2 -25.44 28.59 18.49
C LYS A 2 -25.25 27.25 19.21
N GLY A 3 -25.56 26.17 18.51
CA GLY A 3 -25.28 24.81 18.96
C GLY A 3 -23.77 24.57 18.94
N ARG A 4 -23.21 24.21 20.09
CA ARG A 4 -21.85 23.65 20.18
C ARG A 4 -21.95 22.19 19.78
N LYS A 5 -21.38 21.82 18.62
CA LYS A 5 -21.09 20.41 18.30
C LYS A 5 -19.96 19.96 19.21
N ALA A 6 -20.26 19.05 20.13
CA ALA A 6 -19.25 18.35 20.90
C ALA A 6 -18.42 17.49 19.92
N HIS A 7 -17.11 17.69 19.89
CA HIS A 7 -16.19 16.71 19.36
C HIS A 7 -16.16 15.55 20.35
N GLN A 8 -16.79 14.45 19.95
CA GLN A 8 -16.78 13.21 20.71
C GLN A 8 -15.44 12.52 20.41
N THR A 9 -14.46 12.76 21.26
CA THR A 9 -13.26 11.92 21.40
C THR A 9 -13.74 10.54 21.86
N CYS A 10 -13.81 9.59 20.92
CA CYS A 10 -14.16 8.21 21.25
C CYS A 10 -12.94 7.53 21.87
N ALA A 11 -12.95 7.43 23.20
CA ALA A 11 -12.11 6.49 23.93
C ALA A 11 -12.61 5.06 23.63
N PHE A 12 -11.89 4.33 22.78
CA PHE A 12 -12.05 2.88 22.69
C PHE A 12 -10.98 2.21 23.56
N HIS A 13 -11.33 2.01 24.82
CA HIS A 13 -10.78 0.94 25.65
C HIS A 13 -11.76 -0.22 25.62
N SER A 14 -11.61 -1.15 24.69
CA SER A 14 -12.30 -2.43 24.73
C SER A 14 -11.46 -3.52 24.08
N ARG A 15 -11.27 -4.62 24.81
CA ARG A 15 -10.43 -5.79 24.50
C ARG A 15 -11.00 -6.70 23.39
N SER A 16 -11.80 -6.17 22.47
CA SER A 16 -12.25 -6.90 21.29
C SER A 16 -11.36 -6.52 20.11
N SER A 17 -10.81 -7.52 19.41
CA SER A 17 -9.96 -7.35 18.23
C SER A 17 -10.43 -6.20 17.35
N VAL A 18 -9.56 -5.21 17.16
CA VAL A 18 -9.77 -4.01 16.35
C VAL A 18 -10.11 -4.43 14.92
N LEU A 19 -9.60 -5.57 14.43
CA LEU A 19 -10.05 -6.16 13.17
C LEU A 19 -11.51 -6.60 13.19
N THR A 20 -11.98 -7.27 14.26
CA THR A 20 -13.39 -7.64 14.35
C THR A 20 -14.29 -6.40 14.32
N SER A 21 -13.89 -5.32 15.01
CA SER A 21 -14.66 -4.07 15.03
C SER A 21 -14.55 -3.26 13.72
N LEU A 22 -13.40 -3.29 13.03
CA LEU A 22 -13.19 -2.66 11.72
C LEU A 22 -13.91 -3.41 10.59
N VAL A 23 -13.99 -4.74 10.69
CA VAL A 23 -14.74 -5.58 9.75
C VAL A 23 -16.25 -5.43 9.96
N ILE A 24 -16.71 -5.20 11.21
CA ILE A 24 -18.13 -4.92 11.51
C ILE A 24 -18.64 -3.63 10.85
N MET A 25 -17.76 -2.71 10.41
CA MET A 25 -18.18 -1.48 9.72
C MET A 25 -18.37 -1.65 8.19
N ASN A 26 -18.26 -2.86 7.64
CA ASN A 26 -18.61 -3.13 6.25
C ASN A 26 -19.76 -4.14 6.17
N ASP A 27 -20.79 -3.72 5.46
CA ASP A 27 -21.94 -4.51 5.04
C ASP A 27 -21.48 -5.89 4.52
N PRO A 28 -22.11 -7.03 4.91
CA PRO A 28 -21.78 -8.37 4.43
C PRO A 28 -21.91 -8.56 2.90
N VAL A 29 -22.37 -7.54 2.16
CA VAL A 29 -22.39 -7.49 0.68
C VAL A 29 -21.22 -6.67 0.10
N SER A 30 -20.43 -5.99 0.94
CA SER A 30 -19.39 -5.06 0.49
C SER A 30 -18.16 -5.79 -0.05
N ASN A 31 -17.84 -5.56 -1.31
CA ASN A 31 -16.58 -5.96 -1.95
C ASN A 31 -15.39 -5.06 -1.54
N PHE A 32 -15.60 -4.17 -0.57
CA PHE A 32 -14.68 -3.13 -0.14
C PHE A 32 -14.40 -3.25 1.35
N LEU A 33 -13.12 -3.45 1.68
CA LEU A 33 -12.60 -3.40 3.05
C LEU A 33 -11.61 -2.24 3.15
N SER A 34 -11.93 -1.26 3.97
CA SER A 34 -11.06 -0.11 4.22
C SER A 34 -10.87 0.11 5.70
N VAL A 35 -9.63 -0.01 6.13
CA VAL A 35 -9.13 0.40 7.43
C VAL A 35 -8.23 1.61 7.18
N LYS A 36 -8.63 2.77 7.69
CA LYS A 36 -7.82 3.99 7.59
C LYS A 36 -7.63 4.59 8.97
N GLY A 37 -6.41 5.02 9.27
CA GLY A 37 -6.13 5.85 10.43
C GLY A 37 -4.72 5.67 10.97
N CYS A 38 -4.17 6.74 11.54
CA CYS A 38 -2.85 6.80 12.15
C CYS A 38 -2.83 6.12 13.52
N PHE A 39 -3.14 4.82 13.58
CA PHE A 39 -3.03 4.01 14.79
C PHE A 39 -2.11 2.83 14.55
N GLU A 40 -1.40 2.45 15.62
CA GLU A 40 -0.56 1.27 15.67
C GLU A 40 -1.44 0.05 16.00
N LEU A 41 -1.40 -0.97 15.15
CA LEU A 41 -2.05 -2.25 15.46
C LEU A 41 -1.15 -3.05 16.41
N GLN A 42 -1.73 -3.67 17.43
CA GLN A 42 -1.02 -4.68 18.24
C GLN A 42 -1.25 -6.07 17.65
N GLU A 43 -0.32 -7.00 17.81
CA GLU A 43 -0.44 -8.37 17.26
C GLU A 43 -1.73 -9.10 17.69
N SER A 44 -2.19 -8.88 18.92
CA SER A 44 -3.46 -9.42 19.43
C SER A 44 -4.71 -8.93 18.68
N GLN A 45 -4.57 -7.86 17.90
CA GLN A 45 -5.63 -7.27 17.08
C GLN A 45 -5.66 -7.82 15.67
N LEU A 46 -4.66 -8.64 15.27
CA LEU A 46 -4.42 -9.11 13.91
C LEU A 46 -4.78 -10.57 13.69
N THR A 47 -5.75 -11.09 14.43
CA THR A 47 -6.36 -12.36 14.05
C THR A 47 -7.28 -12.12 12.86
N TRP A 48 -6.75 -12.36 11.65
CA TRP A 48 -7.55 -12.45 10.42
C TRP A 48 -8.31 -13.79 10.32
N GLU A 49 -8.56 -14.43 11.47
CA GLU A 49 -9.51 -15.52 11.65
C GLU A 49 -10.92 -14.95 11.46
N MET A 50 -11.21 -14.63 10.21
CA MET A 50 -12.51 -14.13 9.77
C MET A 50 -13.44 -15.33 9.64
N PRO A 51 -14.57 -15.38 10.38
CA PRO A 51 -15.56 -16.44 10.23
C PRO A 51 -16.34 -16.41 8.89
N LEU A 52 -15.92 -15.57 7.93
CA LEU A 52 -16.56 -15.40 6.64
C LEU A 52 -15.67 -15.90 5.50
N GLU A 53 -15.52 -17.22 5.39
CA GLU A 53 -14.98 -17.85 4.18
C GLU A 53 -15.72 -17.37 2.91
N ASN A 54 -17.00 -17.04 3.04
CA ASN A 54 -17.85 -16.55 1.95
C ASN A 54 -17.60 -15.09 1.54
N LEU A 55 -17.07 -14.22 2.40
CA LEU A 55 -16.87 -12.79 2.07
C LEU A 55 -15.55 -12.56 1.31
N LEU A 56 -14.52 -13.35 1.65
CA LEU A 56 -13.20 -13.24 1.02
C LEU A 56 -13.23 -13.56 -0.47
N GLY A 57 -14.15 -14.44 -0.90
CA GLY A 57 -14.35 -14.77 -2.31
C GLY A 57 -14.89 -13.63 -3.18
N TYR A 58 -15.26 -12.48 -2.59
CA TYR A 58 -15.77 -11.32 -3.33
C TYR A 58 -15.01 -10.02 -3.03
N LEU A 59 -13.94 -10.07 -2.22
CA LEU A 59 -13.20 -8.86 -1.87
C LEU A 59 -12.44 -8.35 -3.09
N LYS A 60 -12.78 -7.13 -3.52
CA LYS A 60 -12.17 -6.45 -4.67
C LYS A 60 -11.27 -5.30 -4.26
N HIS A 61 -11.49 -4.71 -3.09
CA HIS A 61 -10.75 -3.55 -2.63
C HIS A 61 -10.28 -3.74 -1.19
N LEU A 62 -8.98 -3.65 -0.99
CA LEU A 62 -8.35 -3.63 0.33
C LEU A 62 -7.57 -2.33 0.49
N ASN A 63 -7.98 -1.50 1.45
CA ASN A 63 -7.30 -0.27 1.78
C ASN A 63 -6.87 -0.30 3.25
N LEU A 64 -5.57 -0.23 3.49
CA LEU A 64 -4.93 -0.15 4.80
C LEU A 64 -4.11 1.14 4.96
N SER A 65 -4.39 2.17 4.15
CA SER A 65 -3.60 3.40 4.15
C SER A 65 -3.51 4.03 5.54
N PHE A 66 -2.33 4.55 5.87
CA PHE A 66 -2.01 5.23 7.13
C PHE A 66 -2.03 4.33 8.38
N VAL A 67 -2.33 3.04 8.24
CA VAL A 67 -2.22 2.09 9.35
C VAL A 67 -0.75 1.76 9.58
N LEU A 68 -0.25 1.97 10.80
CA LEU A 68 1.15 1.72 11.11
C LEU A 68 1.40 0.22 11.29
N LEU A 69 1.98 -0.41 10.26
CA LEU A 69 2.20 -1.85 10.20
C LEU A 69 3.62 -2.26 10.64
N PHE A 70 4.52 -1.33 10.96
CA PHE A 70 5.94 -1.60 11.24
C PHE A 70 6.23 -2.44 12.49
N ARG A 71 5.25 -2.60 13.39
CA ARG A 71 5.38 -3.28 14.69
C ARG A 71 4.76 -4.67 14.75
N ILE A 72 4.27 -5.19 13.62
CA ILE A 72 3.45 -6.40 13.57
C ILE A 72 3.94 -7.36 12.48
N SER A 73 3.65 -8.65 12.64
CA SER A 73 3.81 -9.61 11.56
C SER A 73 2.84 -9.32 10.41
N LEU A 74 3.35 -9.34 9.18
CA LEU A 74 2.55 -9.23 7.95
C LEU A 74 2.20 -10.58 7.32
N GLU A 75 2.61 -11.70 7.92
CA GLU A 75 2.19 -13.04 7.46
C GLU A 75 0.67 -13.18 7.33
N PRO A 76 -0.16 -12.66 8.27
CA PRO A 76 -1.60 -12.76 8.12
C PRO A 76 -2.15 -11.94 6.95
N LEU A 77 -1.52 -10.80 6.63
CA LEU A 77 -1.84 -10.02 5.43
C LEU A 77 -1.43 -10.78 4.17
N GLY A 78 -0.27 -11.43 4.16
CA GLY A 78 0.16 -12.32 3.07
C GLY A 78 -0.85 -13.45 2.82
N ALA A 79 -1.28 -14.14 3.89
CA ALA A 79 -2.29 -15.19 3.81
C ALA A 79 -3.66 -14.66 3.33
N LEU A 80 -4.05 -13.45 3.74
CA LEU A 80 -5.26 -12.79 3.23
C LEU A 80 -5.15 -12.55 1.72
N LEU A 81 -4.04 -11.98 1.25
CA LEU A 81 -3.79 -11.73 -0.18
C LEU A 81 -3.85 -13.03 -0.99
N GLU A 82 -3.30 -14.13 -0.48
CA GLU A 82 -3.43 -15.45 -1.13
C GLU A 82 -4.89 -15.90 -1.28
N LYS A 83 -5.72 -15.69 -0.25
CA LYS A 83 -7.14 -16.05 -0.28
C LYS A 83 -7.95 -15.20 -1.25
N VAL A 84 -7.64 -13.91 -1.36
CA VAL A 84 -8.37 -12.95 -2.22
C VAL A 84 -7.72 -12.74 -3.58
N ALA A 85 -6.66 -13.49 -3.90
CA ALA A 85 -5.85 -13.33 -5.11
C ALA A 85 -6.67 -13.38 -6.42
N ALA A 86 -7.75 -14.16 -6.43
CA ALA A 86 -8.61 -14.32 -7.59
C ALA A 86 -9.64 -13.19 -7.76
N THR A 87 -9.80 -12.28 -6.80
CA THR A 87 -10.83 -11.22 -6.83
C THR A 87 -10.32 -9.82 -6.56
N LEU A 88 -9.17 -9.68 -5.88
CA LEU A 88 -8.64 -8.39 -5.49
C LEU A 88 -8.24 -7.56 -6.71
N GLU A 89 -8.91 -6.43 -6.89
CA GLU A 89 -8.68 -5.48 -7.99
C GLU A 89 -7.87 -4.26 -7.52
N ASN A 90 -7.97 -3.89 -6.24
CA ASN A 90 -7.34 -2.69 -5.69
C ASN A 90 -6.71 -2.97 -4.32
N LEU A 91 -5.41 -2.73 -4.21
CA LEU A 91 -4.65 -2.84 -2.97
C LEU A 91 -4.00 -1.49 -2.65
N ILE A 92 -4.32 -0.93 -1.49
CA ILE A 92 -3.82 0.38 -1.06
C ILE A 92 -3.13 0.20 0.28
N LEU A 93 -1.80 0.28 0.25
CA LEU A 93 -0.86 0.19 1.38
C LEU A 93 -0.02 1.47 1.44
N GLU A 94 -0.68 2.62 1.29
CA GLU A 94 -0.01 3.92 1.28
C GLU A 94 0.29 4.38 2.73
N ASP A 95 1.53 4.81 3.00
CA ASP A 95 1.93 5.34 4.32
C ASP A 95 1.76 4.34 5.48
N CYS A 96 2.08 3.08 5.23
CA CYS A 96 1.92 2.00 6.21
C CYS A 96 3.16 1.74 7.07
N HIS A 97 4.27 2.44 6.81
CA HIS A 97 5.58 2.22 7.43
C HIS A 97 6.07 0.75 7.34
N ILE A 98 5.69 0.04 6.29
CA ILE A 98 6.15 -1.34 6.09
C ILE A 98 7.67 -1.33 5.90
N HIS A 99 8.41 -2.21 6.57
CA HIS A 99 9.84 -2.43 6.35
C HIS A 99 10.11 -3.63 5.44
N TYR A 100 11.31 -3.72 4.85
CA TYR A 100 11.66 -4.77 3.88
C TYR A 100 11.43 -6.19 4.41
N PHE A 101 11.82 -6.48 5.66
CA PHE A 101 11.61 -7.80 6.26
C PHE A 101 10.13 -8.19 6.35
N GLN A 102 9.24 -7.20 6.50
CA GLN A 102 7.79 -7.43 6.56
C GLN A 102 7.18 -7.54 5.16
N LEU A 103 7.72 -6.79 4.19
CA LEU A 103 7.32 -6.85 2.79
C LEU A 103 7.43 -8.30 2.26
N ASN A 104 8.52 -8.99 2.61
CA ASN A 104 8.74 -10.39 2.20
C ASN A 104 7.60 -11.34 2.62
N ALA A 105 6.89 -11.05 3.72
CA ALA A 105 5.76 -11.85 4.16
C ALA A 105 4.51 -11.67 3.26
N ILE A 106 4.40 -10.55 2.53
CA ILE A 106 3.24 -10.28 1.66
C ILE A 106 3.51 -10.56 0.17
N LEU A 107 4.78 -10.61 -0.26
CA LEU A 107 5.16 -10.82 -1.66
C LEU A 107 4.56 -12.11 -2.28
N PRO A 108 4.55 -13.28 -1.61
CA PRO A 108 3.96 -14.49 -2.17
C PRO A 108 2.48 -14.32 -2.50
N GLY A 109 1.69 -13.76 -1.58
CA GLY A 109 0.27 -13.47 -1.78
C GLY A 109 0.04 -12.43 -2.86
N LEU A 110 0.80 -11.33 -2.82
CA LEU A 110 0.71 -10.26 -3.82
C LEU A 110 0.97 -10.77 -5.24
N SER A 111 1.97 -11.62 -5.44
CA SER A 111 2.33 -12.16 -6.75
C SER A 111 1.21 -12.99 -7.40
N ARG A 112 0.28 -13.52 -6.59
CA ARG A 112 -0.86 -14.32 -7.04
C ARG A 112 -2.09 -13.49 -7.40
N CYS A 113 -2.14 -12.21 -7.04
CA CYS A 113 -3.28 -11.31 -7.25
C CYS A 113 -3.49 -10.94 -8.73
N SER A 114 -3.78 -11.90 -9.58
CA SER A 114 -3.87 -11.75 -11.04
C SER A 114 -4.94 -10.76 -11.52
N GLN A 115 -5.92 -10.44 -10.67
CA GLN A 115 -6.96 -9.44 -10.95
C GLN A 115 -6.55 -8.01 -10.59
N LEU A 116 -5.39 -7.80 -9.97
CA LEU A 116 -4.98 -6.51 -9.44
C LEU A 116 -4.79 -5.49 -10.57
N THR A 117 -5.52 -4.38 -10.49
CA THR A 117 -5.49 -3.27 -11.45
C THR A 117 -4.86 -2.01 -10.87
N THR A 118 -4.98 -1.84 -9.55
CA THR A 118 -4.45 -0.69 -8.81
C THR A 118 -3.63 -1.15 -7.62
N PHE A 119 -2.40 -0.65 -7.51
CA PHE A 119 -1.53 -0.93 -6.35
C PHE A 119 -0.87 0.35 -5.85
N TYR A 120 -1.26 0.81 -4.66
CA TYR A 120 -0.67 2.00 -4.05
C TYR A 120 0.24 1.58 -2.90
N PHE A 121 1.53 1.80 -3.07
CA PHE A 121 2.56 1.50 -2.07
C PHE A 121 3.41 2.74 -1.75
N GLY A 122 3.03 3.91 -2.27
CA GLY A 122 3.70 5.17 -1.99
C GLY A 122 3.81 5.48 -0.49
N ARG A 123 4.72 6.41 -0.16
CA ARG A 123 4.97 6.90 1.21
C ARG A 123 5.45 5.86 2.22
N ASN A 124 5.79 4.65 1.79
CA ASN A 124 6.57 3.72 2.62
C ASN A 124 8.07 4.04 2.48
N CYS A 125 8.88 3.70 3.50
CA CYS A 125 10.32 3.89 3.46
C CYS A 125 11.00 2.60 3.01
N MET A 126 11.46 2.54 1.76
CA MET A 126 12.02 1.32 1.16
C MET A 126 13.35 1.61 0.47
N SER A 127 14.33 0.73 0.67
CA SER A 127 15.56 0.75 -0.11
C SER A 127 15.31 0.45 -1.58
N MET A 128 16.26 0.84 -2.42
CA MET A 128 16.29 0.56 -3.85
C MET A 128 16.16 -0.95 -4.13
N ASP A 129 16.89 -1.78 -3.39
CA ASP A 129 16.87 -3.23 -3.57
C ASP A 129 15.50 -3.84 -3.22
N ALA A 130 14.89 -3.38 -2.12
CA ALA A 130 13.55 -3.79 -1.72
C ALA A 130 12.50 -3.45 -2.81
N LEU A 131 12.62 -2.27 -3.42
CA LEU A 131 11.75 -1.85 -4.51
C LEU A 131 11.97 -2.70 -5.76
N LYS A 132 13.21 -3.00 -6.16
CA LYS A 132 13.49 -3.89 -7.29
C LYS A 132 12.87 -5.27 -7.09
N ASP A 133 13.01 -5.83 -5.89
CA ASP A 133 12.45 -7.15 -5.58
C ASP A 133 10.91 -7.12 -5.62
N LEU A 134 10.27 -6.08 -5.08
CA LEU A 134 8.83 -5.87 -5.22
C LEU A 134 8.39 -5.83 -6.70
N LEU A 135 9.11 -5.09 -7.55
CA LEU A 135 8.78 -5.00 -8.98
C LEU A 135 8.90 -6.37 -9.66
N ARG A 136 9.93 -7.15 -9.34
CA ARG A 136 10.12 -8.52 -9.87
C ARG A 136 9.00 -9.46 -9.43
N HIS A 137 8.55 -9.36 -8.19
CA HIS A 137 7.44 -10.16 -7.66
C HIS A 137 6.07 -9.78 -8.24
N THR A 138 5.94 -8.58 -8.81
CA THR A 138 4.72 -8.13 -9.50
C THR A 138 4.76 -8.33 -11.02
N SER A 139 5.78 -9.01 -11.55
CA SER A 139 5.95 -9.29 -12.98
C SER A 139 4.75 -9.99 -13.63
N GLY A 140 4.13 -10.94 -12.92
CA GLY A 140 2.95 -11.69 -13.39
C GLY A 140 1.63 -10.90 -13.39
N LEU A 141 1.61 -9.69 -12.83
CA LEU A 141 0.39 -8.89 -12.65
C LEU A 141 0.05 -8.06 -13.90
N SER A 142 -0.30 -8.73 -15.00
CA SER A 142 -0.54 -8.12 -16.32
C SER A 142 -1.70 -7.10 -16.36
N LYS A 143 -2.61 -7.16 -15.40
CA LYS A 143 -3.75 -6.25 -15.28
C LYS A 143 -3.44 -4.96 -14.56
N LEU A 144 -2.27 -4.84 -13.92
CA LEU A 144 -1.85 -3.60 -13.29
C LEU A 144 -1.88 -2.46 -14.31
N SER A 145 -2.56 -1.39 -13.91
CA SER A 145 -2.83 -0.25 -14.76
C SER A 145 -2.49 1.07 -14.09
N LEU A 146 -2.58 1.10 -12.77
CA LEU A 146 -2.24 2.26 -11.96
C LEU A 146 -1.46 1.82 -10.73
N GLU A 147 -0.28 2.37 -10.54
CA GLU A 147 0.60 1.95 -9.46
C GLU A 147 1.45 3.10 -8.93
N THR A 148 1.65 3.11 -7.61
CA THR A 148 2.47 4.10 -6.92
C THR A 148 3.50 3.41 -6.04
N TYR A 149 4.75 3.84 -6.14
CA TYR A 149 5.87 3.39 -5.31
C TYR A 149 6.53 4.60 -4.64
N PRO A 150 7.13 4.41 -3.45
CA PRO A 150 7.84 5.49 -2.79
C PRO A 150 9.14 5.82 -3.53
N ALA A 151 9.70 6.99 -3.22
CA ALA A 151 11.10 7.24 -3.55
C ALA A 151 12.01 6.27 -2.77
N PRO A 152 13.09 5.75 -3.38
CA PRO A 152 14.09 4.95 -2.67
C PRO A 152 14.63 5.72 -1.46
N GLU A 153 14.82 5.03 -0.34
CA GLU A 153 15.36 5.60 0.90
C GLU A 153 16.71 6.27 0.70
N GLU A 154 17.53 5.75 -0.23
CA GLU A 154 18.83 6.28 -0.61
C GLU A 154 18.75 7.70 -1.19
N SER A 155 17.58 8.09 -1.72
CA SER A 155 17.33 9.44 -2.21
C SER A 155 16.78 10.39 -1.15
N LEU A 156 16.57 9.94 0.08
CA LEU A 156 16.06 10.76 1.17
C LEU A 156 17.21 11.42 1.94
N ASN A 157 17.09 12.72 2.20
CA ASN A 157 18.02 13.47 3.04
C ASN A 157 17.58 13.46 4.51
N SER A 158 18.42 14.02 5.39
CA SER A 158 18.20 14.05 6.85
C SER A 158 16.93 14.78 7.32
N LEU A 159 16.27 15.52 6.43
CA LEU A 159 14.99 16.21 6.67
C LEU A 159 13.80 15.49 5.99
N VAL A 160 13.99 14.26 5.49
CA VAL A 160 13.01 13.47 4.72
C VAL A 160 12.65 14.13 3.38
N GLY A 161 13.42 15.12 2.94
CA GLY A 161 13.33 15.68 1.59
C GLY A 161 14.01 14.77 0.58
N VAL A 162 13.54 14.78 -0.67
CA VAL A 162 14.19 14.04 -1.75
C VAL A 162 15.37 14.84 -2.29
N ASP A 163 16.54 14.22 -2.31
CA ASP A 163 17.67 14.65 -3.11
C ASP A 163 17.43 14.26 -4.57
N TRP A 164 17.12 15.26 -5.41
CA TRP A 164 16.77 15.04 -6.81
C TRP A 164 17.95 14.59 -7.69
N GLU A 165 19.19 14.88 -7.28
CA GLU A 165 20.40 14.45 -7.99
C GLU A 165 20.61 12.95 -7.81
N VAL A 166 20.29 12.43 -6.63
CA VAL A 166 20.31 10.98 -6.34
C VAL A 166 19.04 10.28 -6.84
N PHE A 167 17.88 10.91 -6.70
CA PHE A 167 16.60 10.30 -7.05
C PHE A 167 16.44 10.05 -8.55
N THR A 168 16.82 11.00 -9.39
CA THR A 168 16.68 10.91 -10.85
C THR A 168 17.29 9.61 -11.43
N PRO A 169 18.56 9.28 -11.18
CA PRO A 169 19.16 8.04 -11.68
C PRO A 169 18.53 6.79 -11.06
N LEU A 170 18.20 6.78 -9.77
CA LEU A 170 17.55 5.64 -9.13
C LEU A 170 16.15 5.38 -9.69
N ARG A 171 15.36 6.45 -9.94
CA ARG A 171 14.05 6.33 -10.60
C ARG A 171 14.19 5.73 -12.00
N ALA A 172 15.20 6.16 -12.76
CA ALA A 172 15.45 5.60 -14.09
C ALA A 172 15.78 4.11 -14.02
N GLU A 173 16.61 3.69 -13.07
CA GLU A 173 16.96 2.29 -12.85
C GLU A 173 15.76 1.43 -12.41
N LEU A 174 14.88 1.94 -11.54
CA LEU A 174 13.62 1.26 -11.20
C LEU A 174 12.72 1.10 -12.42
N MET A 175 12.61 2.14 -13.25
CA MET A 175 11.83 2.08 -14.49
C MET A 175 12.42 1.06 -15.48
N CYS A 176 13.75 0.94 -15.57
CA CYS A 176 14.39 -0.12 -16.36
C CYS A 176 14.03 -1.50 -15.82
N THR A 177 14.23 -1.74 -14.52
CA THR A 177 13.88 -3.02 -13.86
C THR A 177 12.43 -3.40 -14.12
N LEU A 178 11.52 -2.42 -14.02
CA LEU A 178 10.10 -2.66 -14.27
C LEU A 178 9.81 -3.04 -15.72
N ARG A 179 10.42 -2.35 -16.68
CA ARG A 179 10.27 -2.62 -18.13
C ARG A 179 10.85 -3.97 -18.54
N GLU A 180 11.86 -4.46 -17.83
CA GLU A 180 12.39 -5.82 -18.02
C GLU A 180 11.38 -6.89 -17.64
N VAL A 181 10.54 -6.64 -16.63
CA VAL A 181 9.64 -7.64 -16.09
C VAL A 181 8.19 -7.54 -16.59
N ARG A 182 7.73 -6.34 -17.00
CA ARG A 182 6.42 -6.13 -17.64
C ARG A 182 6.32 -4.76 -18.32
N GLN A 183 5.26 -4.56 -19.11
CA GLN A 183 4.93 -3.26 -19.71
C GLN A 183 4.13 -2.40 -18.72
N PRO A 184 4.73 -1.35 -18.12
CA PRO A 184 4.01 -0.46 -17.22
C PRO A 184 3.00 0.43 -17.95
N LYS A 185 1.86 0.74 -17.30
CA LYS A 185 0.85 1.67 -17.84
C LYS A 185 0.95 3.05 -17.16
N ARG A 186 0.25 3.29 -16.06
CA ARG A 186 0.32 4.55 -15.28
C ARG A 186 1.08 4.32 -14.00
N ILE A 187 2.26 4.93 -13.89
CA ILE A 187 3.17 4.69 -12.77
C ILE A 187 3.65 5.99 -12.18
N PHE A 188 3.60 6.05 -10.86
CA PHE A 188 4.24 7.08 -10.07
C PHE A 188 5.30 6.46 -9.17
N ILE A 189 6.54 6.92 -9.31
CA ILE A 189 7.63 6.63 -8.36
C ILE A 189 8.09 7.99 -7.88
N GLY A 190 8.02 8.24 -6.58
CA GLY A 190 8.47 9.52 -6.04
C GLY A 190 8.00 9.84 -4.63
N PRO A 191 8.40 11.02 -4.13
CA PRO A 191 7.95 11.51 -2.83
C PRO A 191 6.46 11.77 -2.80
N THR A 192 5.93 11.91 -1.58
CA THR A 192 4.59 12.45 -1.36
C THR A 192 4.39 13.76 -2.14
N PRO A 193 3.22 13.95 -2.78
CA PRO A 193 2.80 15.28 -3.20
C PRO A 193 2.86 16.21 -1.99
N CYS A 194 3.43 17.39 -2.16
CA CYS A 194 3.55 18.37 -1.07
C CYS A 194 2.15 18.67 -0.50
N PRO A 195 1.90 18.47 0.81
CA PRO A 195 0.59 18.71 1.43
C PRO A 195 0.12 20.17 1.29
N SER A 196 1.05 21.10 1.10
CA SER A 196 0.81 22.54 1.09
C SER A 196 0.40 23.08 -0.29
N CYS A 197 0.83 22.43 -1.37
CA CYS A 197 0.55 22.92 -2.74
C CYS A 197 -0.13 21.89 -3.64
N GLY A 198 -0.32 20.64 -3.21
CA GLY A 198 -0.99 19.60 -4.00
C GLY A 198 -0.26 19.21 -5.28
N SER A 199 0.93 19.77 -5.53
CA SER A 199 1.76 19.43 -6.66
C SER A 199 2.42 18.08 -6.38
N SER A 200 2.01 17.05 -7.12
CA SER A 200 2.96 16.00 -7.50
C SER A 200 4.05 16.65 -8.37
N PRO A 201 5.27 16.08 -8.45
CA PRO A 201 6.18 16.41 -9.56
C PRO A 201 5.35 16.31 -10.84
N SER A 202 5.38 17.36 -11.65
CA SER A 202 4.52 17.46 -12.83
C SER A 202 4.59 16.17 -13.64
N GLU A 203 3.43 15.72 -14.11
CA GLU A 203 3.34 14.63 -15.10
C GLU A 203 4.22 14.94 -16.34
N GLU A 204 4.71 16.18 -16.51
CA GLU A 204 5.72 16.63 -17.50
C GLU A 204 7.14 16.05 -17.39
N LEU A 205 7.44 15.17 -16.42
CA LEU A 205 8.52 14.18 -16.63
C LEU A 205 8.03 12.95 -17.44
N GLU A 206 6.93 13.15 -18.16
CA GLU A 206 6.42 12.40 -19.29
C GLU A 206 7.56 12.11 -20.27
N LEU A 207 7.75 10.83 -20.55
CA LEU A 207 8.27 10.37 -21.84
C LEU A 207 9.64 10.93 -22.25
N HIS A 208 10.64 10.86 -21.37
CA HIS A 208 11.97 10.53 -21.90
C HIS A 208 11.96 9.05 -22.30
N LEU A 209 11.49 8.83 -23.53
CA LEU A 209 11.89 7.73 -24.38
C LEU A 209 13.41 7.63 -24.32
N CYS A 210 13.94 6.71 -23.52
CA CYS A 210 15.25 6.16 -23.82
C CYS A 210 15.02 5.28 -25.06
N CYS A 211 15.38 5.82 -26.22
CA CYS A 211 15.76 5.03 -27.38
C CYS A 211 16.92 4.10 -27.03
#